data_AF-A0A316XEA7-F1
#
_entry.id   AF-A0A316XEA7-F1
#
_cell.length_a   1.000
_cell.length_b   1.000
_cell.length_c   1.000
_cell.angle_alpha   90.00
_cell.angle_beta   90.00
_cell.angle_gamma   90.00
#
_symmetry.space_group_name_H-M   'P 1'
#
loop_
_entity.id
_entity.type
_entity.pdbx_description
1 polymer ?
#
loop_
_entity_poly.entity_id
_entity_poly.type
_entity_poly.pdbx_seq_one_letter_code
_entity_poly.pdbx_strand_id
1 'polypeptide(L)'
;MRNTLLLFLCFSTFCTALQGQSRQFVFSFNPKKFIQENKLDEASPKEIIFPLYDIEGRQTKYIMLDKTSEALRKAKIFSFKGKSEDGTKLMTLTIASGKLTGSYLENGTAYFIEPLKENCRKRYKLYSKPAGNYQVGQPNDVLK
;
A
#
# COMPACT_ATOMS: atom_id res chain seq x y z
N MET A 1 39.40 -30.44 -21.29
CA MET A 1 38.91 -29.65 -20.14
C MET A 1 38.84 -28.15 -20.44
N ARG A 2 38.38 -27.73 -21.64
CA ARG A 2 38.29 -26.29 -22.02
C ARG A 2 36.84 -25.79 -22.16
N ASN A 3 35.87 -26.72 -22.24
CA ASN A 3 34.45 -26.40 -22.43
C ASN A 3 33.66 -26.29 -21.11
N THR A 4 34.19 -26.79 -20.00
CA THR A 4 33.51 -26.74 -18.68
C THR A 4 33.61 -25.36 -18.02
N LEU A 5 34.65 -24.58 -18.35
CA LEU A 5 34.86 -23.23 -17.81
C LEU A 5 33.84 -22.22 -18.38
N LEU A 6 33.42 -22.41 -19.63
CA LEU A 6 32.45 -21.55 -20.32
C LEU A 6 31.03 -21.68 -19.73
N LEU A 7 30.66 -22.89 -19.29
CA LEU A 7 29.36 -23.15 -18.65
C LEU A 7 29.24 -22.49 -17.27
N PHE A 8 30.33 -22.43 -16.50
CA PHE A 8 30.35 -21.74 -15.21
C PHE A 8 30.25 -20.21 -15.35
N LEU A 9 30.87 -19.63 -16.38
CA LEU A 9 30.76 -18.20 -16.69
C LEU A 9 29.33 -17.80 -17.06
N CYS A 10 28.63 -18.59 -17.87
CA CYS A 10 27.23 -18.33 -18.22
C CYS A 10 26.28 -18.44 -17.01
N PHE A 11 26.54 -19.35 -16.06
CA PHE A 11 25.73 -19.48 -14.85
C PHE A 11 25.89 -18.28 -13.91
N SER A 12 27.09 -17.73 -13.80
CA SER A 12 27.36 -16.57 -12.95
C SER A 12 26.68 -15.28 -13.44
N THR A 13 26.54 -15.10 -14.76
CA THR A 13 25.88 -13.92 -15.35
C THR A 13 24.36 -13.97 -15.31
N PHE A 14 23.75 -15.17 -15.27
CA PHE A 14 22.30 -15.31 -15.17
C PHE A 14 21.78 -15.13 -13.74
N CYS A 15 22.55 -15.49 -12.71
CA CYS A 15 22.13 -15.32 -11.32
C CYS A 15 22.13 -13.85 -10.85
N THR A 16 22.94 -12.97 -11.45
CA THR A 16 22.97 -11.53 -11.10
C THR A 16 21.86 -10.73 -11.77
N ALA A 17 21.25 -11.22 -12.85
CA ALA A 17 20.21 -10.51 -13.60
C ALA A 17 18.80 -10.62 -12.98
N LEU A 18 18.62 -11.47 -11.97
CA LEU A 18 17.35 -11.64 -11.24
C LEU A 18 17.23 -10.78 -9.98
N GLN A 19 18.29 -10.06 -9.60
CA GLN A 19 18.26 -9.13 -8.48
C GLN A 19 17.82 -7.75 -8.96
N GLY A 20 16.54 -7.42 -8.77
CA GLY A 20 16.11 -6.02 -8.67
C GLY A 20 14.97 -5.54 -9.56
N GLN A 21 14.05 -6.38 -10.02
CA GLN A 21 12.75 -5.84 -10.43
C GLN A 21 11.98 -5.41 -9.18
N SER A 22 11.85 -4.09 -8.97
CA SER A 22 10.94 -3.52 -7.98
C SER A 22 9.55 -4.09 -8.25
N ARG A 23 9.06 -4.97 -7.37
CA ARG A 23 7.72 -5.53 -7.50
C ARG A 23 6.72 -4.38 -7.38
N GLN A 24 5.84 -4.26 -8.37
CA GLN A 24 4.75 -3.30 -8.37
C GLN A 24 3.48 -3.99 -8.84
N PHE A 25 2.40 -3.79 -8.11
CA PHE A 25 1.05 -4.19 -8.50
C PHE A 25 0.17 -2.95 -8.66
N VAL A 26 -0.72 -2.94 -9.66
CA VAL A 26 -1.62 -1.80 -9.92
C VAL A 26 -3.06 -2.25 -9.78
N PHE A 27 -3.84 -1.54 -8.97
CA PHE A 27 -5.25 -1.85 -8.72
C PHE A 27 -6.14 -0.61 -8.83
N SER A 28 -7.45 -0.85 -8.86
CA SER A 28 -8.45 0.21 -8.85
C SER A 28 -9.19 0.27 -7.52
N PHE A 29 -9.43 1.48 -7.01
CA PHE A 29 -10.18 1.73 -5.79
C PHE A 29 -10.90 3.07 -5.89
N ASN A 30 -12.10 3.23 -5.31
CA ASN A 30 -12.85 4.48 -5.39
C ASN A 30 -13.09 5.06 -3.99
N PRO A 31 -12.22 5.98 -3.51
CA PRO A 31 -12.34 6.53 -2.17
C PRO A 31 -13.66 7.27 -1.92
N LYS A 32 -14.18 7.99 -2.92
CA LYS A 32 -15.44 8.73 -2.77
C LYS A 32 -16.61 7.79 -2.51
N LYS A 33 -16.71 6.72 -3.32
CA LYS A 33 -17.74 5.68 -3.14
C LYS A 33 -17.59 5.00 -1.77
N PHE A 34 -16.36 4.67 -1.41
CA PHE A 34 -16.05 4.02 -0.13
C PHE A 34 -16.44 4.87 1.10
N ILE A 35 -16.16 6.19 1.06
CA ILE A 35 -16.56 7.14 2.11
C ILE A 35 -18.07 7.14 2.31
N GLN A 36 -18.83 7.20 1.21
CA GLN A 36 -20.29 7.26 1.24
C GLN A 36 -20.89 5.95 1.79
N GLU A 37 -20.44 4.81 1.28
CA GLU A 37 -20.96 3.50 1.68
C GLU A 37 -20.67 3.17 3.15
N ASN A 38 -19.53 3.62 3.67
CA ASN A 38 -19.14 3.39 5.07
C ASN A 38 -19.52 4.55 6.00
N LYS A 39 -20.21 5.58 5.49
CA LYS A 39 -20.60 6.79 6.24
C LYS A 39 -19.43 7.39 7.04
N LEU A 40 -18.26 7.46 6.42
CA LEU A 40 -17.05 7.93 7.12
C LEU A 40 -17.16 9.39 7.57
N ASP A 41 -18.12 10.16 7.08
CA ASP A 41 -18.34 11.52 7.58
C ASP A 41 -18.97 11.55 8.99
N GLU A 42 -19.58 10.44 9.41
CA GLU A 42 -20.17 10.27 10.73
C GLU A 42 -19.13 9.62 11.65
N ALA A 43 -18.92 10.17 12.85
CA ALA A 43 -18.03 9.55 13.82
C ALA A 43 -18.67 8.25 14.33
N SER A 44 -18.12 7.10 13.93
CA SER A 44 -18.59 5.79 14.39
C SER A 44 -17.40 4.89 14.73
N PRO A 45 -17.34 4.32 15.95
CA PRO A 45 -16.33 3.33 16.32
C PRO A 45 -16.71 1.99 15.72
N LYS A 46 -16.60 1.87 14.39
CA LYS A 46 -16.90 0.65 13.65
C LYS A 46 -15.62 0.13 12.98
N GLU A 47 -15.49 -1.19 12.94
CA GLU A 47 -14.53 -1.86 12.07
C GLU A 47 -14.93 -1.67 10.60
N ILE A 48 -13.97 -1.21 9.80
CA ILE A 48 -14.13 -0.95 8.39
C ILE A 48 -13.31 -1.97 7.63
N ILE A 49 -13.96 -2.66 6.69
CA ILE A 49 -13.32 -3.68 5.85
C ILE A 49 -12.86 -3.02 4.55
N PHE A 50 -11.56 -3.07 4.29
CA PHE A 50 -10.96 -2.61 3.06
C PHE A 50 -10.67 -3.80 2.13
N PRO A 51 -11.34 -3.92 0.97
CA PRO A 51 -11.00 -4.90 -0.05
C PRO A 51 -9.84 -4.36 -0.89
N LEU A 52 -8.60 -4.67 -0.48
CA LEU A 52 -7.39 -4.25 -1.17
C LEU A 52 -6.63 -5.46 -1.72
N TYR A 53 -5.38 -5.25 -2.11
CA TYR A 53 -4.52 -6.27 -2.71
C TYR A 53 -3.18 -6.29 -1.99
N ASP A 54 -2.51 -7.44 -2.03
CA ASP A 54 -1.09 -7.55 -1.67
C ASP A 54 -0.19 -7.34 -2.89
N ILE A 55 1.13 -7.36 -2.67
CA ILE A 55 2.14 -7.09 -3.70
C ILE A 55 2.13 -8.13 -4.83
N GLU A 56 1.60 -9.32 -4.56
CA GLU A 56 1.42 -10.41 -5.53
C GLU A 56 0.08 -10.29 -6.27
N GLY A 57 -0.69 -9.24 -6.01
CA GLY A 57 -1.98 -8.99 -6.65
C GLY A 57 -3.13 -9.81 -6.10
N ARG A 58 -2.95 -10.49 -4.96
CA ARG A 58 -4.01 -11.27 -4.33
C ARG A 58 -4.91 -10.35 -3.53
N GLN A 59 -6.21 -10.47 -3.76
CA GLN A 59 -7.19 -9.69 -3.00
C GLN A 59 -7.10 -10.09 -1.51
N THR A 60 -6.91 -9.10 -0.67
CA THR A 60 -6.72 -9.26 0.78
C THR A 60 -7.69 -8.32 1.48
N LYS A 61 -8.47 -8.87 2.43
CA LYS A 61 -9.33 -8.07 3.30
C LYS A 61 -8.50 -7.52 4.45
N TYR A 62 -8.63 -6.23 4.69
CA TYR A 62 -8.05 -5.57 5.87
C TYR A 62 -9.17 -5.11 6.79
N ILE A 63 -9.10 -5.56 8.05
CA ILE A 63 -10.02 -5.17 9.11
C ILE A 63 -9.38 -3.99 9.82
N MET A 64 -9.96 -2.80 9.65
CA MET A 64 -9.36 -1.54 10.03
C MET A 64 -10.22 -0.79 11.03
N LEU A 65 -9.58 -0.21 12.04
CA LEU A 65 -10.21 0.72 12.96
C LEU A 65 -10.10 2.14 12.41
N ASP A 66 -11.20 2.89 12.46
CA ASP A 66 -11.19 4.32 12.22
C ASP A 66 -10.44 5.03 13.35
N LYS A 67 -9.32 5.69 13.00
CA LYS A 67 -8.49 6.48 13.91
C LYS A 67 -8.58 7.98 13.59
N THR A 68 -9.57 8.37 12.81
CA THR A 68 -9.80 9.76 12.39
C THR A 68 -10.32 10.59 13.55
N SER A 69 -9.54 11.60 13.96
CA SER A 69 -9.97 12.61 14.91
C SER A 69 -11.07 13.50 14.31
N GLU A 70 -11.86 14.17 15.16
CA GLU A 70 -12.92 15.06 14.71
C GLU A 70 -12.39 16.19 13.80
N ALA A 71 -11.21 16.75 14.13
CA ALA A 71 -10.57 17.79 13.33
C ALA A 71 -10.21 17.31 11.91
N LEU A 72 -9.63 16.10 11.80
CA LEU A 72 -9.32 15.51 10.50
C LEU A 72 -10.59 15.18 9.72
N ARG A 73 -11.65 14.70 10.39
CA ARG A 73 -12.93 14.41 9.76
C ARG A 73 -13.58 15.66 9.17
N LYS A 74 -13.56 16.78 9.90
CA LYS A 74 -14.02 18.09 9.40
C LYS A 74 -13.23 18.53 8.16
N ALA A 75 -11.94 18.21 8.11
CA ALA A 75 -11.08 18.44 6.95
C ALA A 75 -11.21 17.38 5.83
N LYS A 76 -12.13 16.40 5.95
CA LYS A 76 -12.32 15.28 5.02
C LYS A 76 -11.04 14.44 4.83
N ILE A 77 -10.27 14.29 5.90
CA ILE A 77 -9.10 13.43 6.00
C ILE A 77 -9.47 12.27 6.93
N PHE A 78 -9.37 11.04 6.45
CA PHE A 78 -9.71 9.84 7.21
C PHE A 78 -8.48 8.95 7.36
N SER A 79 -8.18 8.52 8.59
CA SER A 79 -7.01 7.71 8.92
C SER A 79 -7.44 6.39 9.56
N PHE A 80 -6.82 5.30 9.12
CA PHE A 80 -7.18 3.95 9.52
C PHE A 80 -5.95 3.15 9.92
N LYS A 81 -6.10 2.29 10.92
CA LYS A 81 -5.08 1.32 11.33
C LYS A 81 -5.69 -0.04 11.59
N GLY A 82 -5.02 -1.09 11.17
CA GLY A 82 -5.54 -2.44 11.35
C GLY A 82 -4.62 -3.50 10.77
N LYS A 83 -5.21 -4.63 10.43
CA LYS A 83 -4.48 -5.81 9.95
C LYS A 83 -5.26 -6.58 8.90
N SER A 84 -4.57 -7.42 8.14
CA SER A 84 -5.21 -8.39 7.25
C SER A 84 -6.05 -9.39 8.05
N GLU A 85 -7.01 -10.04 7.39
CA GLU A 85 -7.89 -11.07 7.97
C GLU A 85 -7.09 -12.23 8.58
N ASP A 86 -5.96 -12.62 7.99
CA ASP A 86 -5.02 -13.64 8.50
C ASP A 86 -4.07 -13.11 9.60
N GLY A 87 -4.09 -11.81 9.88
CA GLY A 87 -3.25 -11.15 10.88
C GLY A 87 -1.78 -10.99 10.49
N THR A 88 -1.35 -11.39 9.30
CA THR A 88 0.08 -11.38 8.89
C THR A 88 0.57 -10.01 8.45
N LYS A 89 -0.34 -9.10 8.08
CA LYS A 89 -0.03 -7.79 7.52
C LYS A 89 -0.58 -6.70 8.42
N LEU A 90 0.27 -5.78 8.87
CA LEU A 90 -0.14 -4.59 9.63
C LEU A 90 -0.28 -3.41 8.68
N MET A 91 -1.45 -2.77 8.63
CA MET A 91 -1.78 -1.76 7.63
C MET A 91 -2.09 -0.41 8.29
N THR A 92 -1.63 0.66 7.65
CA THR A 92 -2.08 2.04 7.91
C THR A 92 -2.54 2.65 6.58
N LEU A 93 -3.73 3.24 6.57
CA LEU A 93 -4.30 3.88 5.38
C LEU A 93 -4.75 5.30 5.71
N THR A 94 -4.72 6.17 4.72
CA THR A 94 -5.29 7.50 4.77
C THR A 94 -6.08 7.78 3.50
N ILE A 95 -7.28 8.34 3.64
CA ILE A 95 -8.04 8.91 2.53
C ILE A 95 -8.10 10.42 2.72
N ALA A 96 -7.51 11.17 1.79
CA ALA A 96 -7.53 12.64 1.80
C ALA A 96 -7.69 13.16 0.37
N SER A 97 -8.42 14.26 0.18
CA SER A 97 -8.62 14.89 -1.14
C SER A 97 -9.10 13.93 -2.24
N GLY A 98 -9.86 12.89 -1.85
CA GLY A 98 -10.37 11.85 -2.74
C GLY A 98 -9.31 10.85 -3.25
N LYS A 99 -8.15 10.76 -2.58
CA LYS A 99 -7.06 9.84 -2.87
C LYS A 99 -6.83 8.91 -1.68
N LEU A 100 -6.47 7.65 -1.96
CA LEU A 100 -6.00 6.68 -0.96
C LEU A 100 -4.47 6.66 -0.93
N THR A 101 -3.88 6.73 0.26
CA THR A 101 -2.46 6.47 0.51
C THR A 101 -2.31 5.54 1.70
N GLY A 102 -1.15 4.91 1.84
CA GLY A 102 -0.84 4.15 3.03
C GLY A 102 0.30 3.17 2.85
N SER A 103 0.41 2.24 3.78
CA SER A 103 1.45 1.22 3.78
C SER A 103 1.03 0.02 4.60
N TYR A 104 1.55 -1.15 4.25
CA TYR A 104 1.53 -2.30 5.15
C TYR A 104 2.91 -2.90 5.37
N LEU A 105 3.06 -3.56 6.52
CA LEU A 105 4.22 -4.33 6.91
C LEU A 105 3.88 -5.82 6.83
N GLU A 106 4.70 -6.60 6.14
CA GLU A 106 4.62 -8.06 6.07
C GLU A 106 6.04 -8.63 6.22
N ASN A 107 6.25 -9.48 7.24
CA ASN A 107 7.55 -10.11 7.52
C ASN A 107 8.73 -9.11 7.55
N GLY A 108 8.53 -7.95 8.18
CA GLY A 108 9.55 -6.90 8.28
C GLY A 108 9.77 -6.07 7.01
N THR A 109 9.06 -6.37 5.91
CA THR A 109 9.13 -5.61 4.66
C THR A 109 7.94 -4.65 4.56
N ALA A 110 8.22 -3.37 4.29
CA ALA A 110 7.20 -2.35 4.10
C ALA A 110 6.82 -2.21 2.62
N TYR A 111 5.51 -2.15 2.38
CA TYR A 111 4.91 -1.94 1.06
C TYR A 111 4.03 -0.69 1.12
N PHE A 112 4.03 0.07 0.03
CA PHE A 112 3.42 1.40 -0.02
C PHE A 112 2.31 1.46 -1.06
N ILE A 113 1.21 2.11 -0.70
CA ILE A 113 0.07 2.38 -1.57
C ILE A 113 0.03 3.87 -1.86
N GLU A 114 0.07 4.23 -3.14
CA GLU A 114 -0.12 5.61 -3.58
C GLU A 114 -0.83 5.68 -4.94
N PRO A 115 -1.42 6.83 -5.29
CA PRO A 115 -1.96 7.05 -6.62
C PRO A 115 -0.96 6.69 -7.72
N LEU A 116 -1.43 6.02 -8.78
CA LEU A 116 -0.58 5.65 -9.92
C LEU A 116 0.06 6.88 -10.60
N LYS A 117 -0.66 7.99 -10.59
CA LYS A 117 -0.22 9.32 -11.01
C LYS A 117 -0.77 10.34 -10.03
N GLU A 118 -0.13 11.49 -9.89
CA GLU A 118 -0.47 12.52 -8.92
C GLU A 118 -1.96 12.93 -8.94
N ASN A 119 -2.57 13.02 -10.13
CA ASN A 119 -3.98 13.38 -10.32
C ASN A 119 -4.93 12.18 -10.43
N CYS A 120 -4.44 10.94 -10.24
CA CYS A 120 -5.27 9.75 -10.34
C CYS A 120 -6.01 9.49 -9.02
N ARG A 121 -7.35 9.45 -9.05
CA ARG A 121 -8.17 9.18 -7.86
C ARG A 121 -8.71 7.75 -7.79
N LYS A 122 -8.50 6.96 -8.85
CA LYS A 122 -9.12 5.64 -9.00
C LYS A 122 -8.15 4.50 -9.22
N ARG A 123 -6.89 4.77 -9.59
CA ARG A 123 -5.86 3.75 -9.80
C ARG A 123 -4.69 4.00 -8.88
N TYR A 124 -4.23 2.93 -8.26
CA TYR A 124 -3.21 2.95 -7.22
C TYR A 124 -2.16 1.93 -7.57
N LYS A 125 -0.93 2.21 -7.16
CA LYS A 125 0.16 1.24 -7.20
C LYS A 125 0.50 0.82 -5.78
N LEU A 126 0.78 -0.46 -5.64
CA LEU A 126 1.36 -1.08 -4.47
C LEU A 126 2.77 -1.51 -4.84
N TYR A 127 3.76 -1.14 -4.04
CA TYR A 127 5.16 -1.40 -4.36
C TYR A 127 6.00 -1.49 -3.10
N SER A 128 7.10 -2.25 -3.17
CA SER A 128 8.18 -2.14 -2.18
C SER A 128 9.17 -1.08 -2.63
N LYS A 129 9.57 -0.18 -1.73
CA LYS A 129 10.70 0.73 -2.00
C LYS A 129 12.02 -0.02 -1.75
N PRO A 130 13.05 0.16 -2.60
CA PRO A 130 14.40 -0.24 -2.23
C PRO A 130 14.85 0.52 -0.98
N ALA A 131 15.76 -0.06 -0.20
CA ALA A 131 16.16 0.40 1.13
C ALA A 131 16.43 1.92 1.20
N GLY A 132 15.77 2.62 2.13
CA GLY A 132 15.93 4.05 2.40
C GLY A 132 14.89 4.60 3.39
N ASN A 133 15.18 5.75 4.02
CA ASN A 133 14.28 6.42 4.97
C ASN A 133 13.14 7.13 4.22
N TYR A 134 11.89 6.69 4.40
CA TYR A 134 10.73 7.31 3.76
C TYR A 134 9.57 7.55 4.73
N GLN A 135 8.94 8.71 4.59
CA GLN A 135 7.70 9.11 5.27
C GLN A 135 6.57 9.02 4.24
N VAL A 136 5.89 7.87 4.16
CA VAL A 136 4.68 7.71 3.33
C VAL A 136 3.57 7.18 4.22
N GLY A 137 2.37 7.74 4.11
CA GLY A 137 1.23 7.40 4.96
C GLY A 137 1.18 8.21 6.26
N GLN A 138 1.90 9.34 6.33
CA GLN A 138 1.80 10.29 7.45
C GLN A 138 0.82 11.40 7.12
N PRO A 139 0.11 11.98 8.11
CA PRO A 139 -0.78 13.13 7.88
C PRO A 139 -0.07 14.31 7.18
N ASN A 140 1.24 14.47 7.40
CA ASN A 140 2.04 15.54 6.82
C ASN A 140 2.31 15.38 5.31
N ASP A 141 2.04 14.21 4.72
CA ASP A 141 2.20 14.00 3.27
C ASP A 141 1.19 14.80 2.45
N VAL A 142 0.15 15.35 3.10
CA VAL A 142 -0.90 16.17 2.48
C VAL A 142 -0.52 17.66 2.42
N LEU A 143 0.53 18.08 3.13
CA LEU A 143 0.93 19.49 3.28
C LEU A 143 2.02 19.95 2.28
N LYS A 144 2.39 19.12 1.31
CA LYS A 144 3.31 19.47 0.22
C LYS A 144 2.57 19.64 -1.10
#